data_AF-R7VGC4-F1
#
_entry.id   AF-R7VGC4-F1
#
_cell.length_a   1.000
_cell.length_b   1.000
_cell.length_c   1.000
_cell.angle_alpha   90.00
_cell.angle_beta   90.00
_cell.angle_gamma   90.00
#
_symmetry.space_group_name_H-M   'P 1'
#
loop_
_entity.id
_entity.type
_entity.pdbx_description
1 polymer ?
#
loop_
_entity_poly.entity_id
_entity_poly.type
_entity_poly.pdbx_seq_one_letter_code
_entity_poly.pdbx_strand_id
1 'polypeptide(L)' 'LVVPRYRLQTVGGQSFSATAPNVWYALPIELRQSESLNHFKSLLKTHFFKLTFTC' A
#
# COMPACT_ATOMS: atom_id res chain seq x y z
N LEU A 1 -9.87 -7.93 -3.01
CA LEU A 1 -8.57 -8.32 -3.58
C LEU A 1 -8.20 -9.68 -3.01
N VAL A 2 -7.88 -10.67 -3.85
CA VAL A 2 -7.47 -12.01 -3.38
C VAL A 2 -5.95 -12.02 -3.27
N VAL A 3 -5.40 -12.34 -2.09
CA VAL A 3 -3.95 -12.52 -1.91
C VAL A 3 -3.56 -13.91 -2.44
N PRO A 4 -2.70 -14.03 -3.46
CA PRO A 4 -2.26 -15.32 -3.96
C PRO A 4 -1.39 -16.02 -2.91
N ARG A 5 -1.58 -17.34 -2.74
CA ARG A 5 -0.66 -18.16 -1.95
C ARG A 5 0.64 -18.33 -2.73
N TYR A 6 1.76 -18.02 -2.08
CA TYR A 6 3.10 -18.22 -2.64
C TYR A 6 3.88 -19.23 -1.80
N ARG A 7 4.69 -20.08 -2.47
CA ARG A 7 5.51 -21.11 -1.82
C ARG A 7 6.91 -20.63 -1.47
N LEU A 8 7.47 -19.72 -2.28
CA LEU A 8 8.80 -19.13 -2.06
C LEU A 8 8.63 -17.79 -1.34
N GLN A 9 9.03 -17.72 -0.08
CA GLN A 9 8.83 -16.53 0.76
C GLN A 9 9.64 -15.33 0.29
N THR A 10 10.84 -15.54 -0.24
CA THR A 10 11.70 -14.48 -0.76
C THR A 10 11.22 -13.96 -2.11
N VAL A 11 11.09 -14.82 -3.12
CA VAL A 11 10.79 -14.36 -4.50
C VAL A 11 9.29 -14.23 -4.76
N GLY A 12 8.50 -15.20 -4.31
CA GLY A 12 7.05 -15.21 -4.51
C GLY A 12 6.32 -14.24 -3.58
N GLY A 13 6.77 -14.14 -2.33
CA GLY A 13 6.17 -13.27 -1.32
C GLY A 13 6.40 -11.78 -1.55
N GLN A 14 7.50 -11.42 -2.23
CA GLN A 14 7.81 -10.03 -2.58
C GLN A 14 7.22 -9.60 -3.93
N SER A 15 6.59 -10.52 -4.67
CA SER A 15 5.94 -10.18 -5.93
C SER A 15 4.83 -9.14 -5.72
N PHE A 16 4.60 -8.28 -6.70
CA PHE A 16 3.56 -7.26 -6.62
C PHE A 16 2.19 -7.88 -6.33
N SER A 17 1.84 -8.99 -6.97
CA SER A 17 0.56 -9.66 -6.76
C SER A 17 0.37 -10.20 -5.33
N ALA A 18 1.45 -10.60 -4.66
CA ALA A 18 1.40 -11.04 -3.26
C ALA A 18 1.38 -9.86 -2.26
N THR A 19 2.20 -8.83 -2.51
CA THR A 19 2.41 -7.72 -1.55
C THR A 19 1.41 -6.59 -1.70
N ALA A 20 0.96 -6.30 -2.92
CA ALA A 20 0.09 -5.15 -3.19
C ALA A 20 -1.21 -5.14 -2.38
N PRO A 21 -1.94 -6.27 -2.19
CA PRO A 21 -3.14 -6.24 -1.39
C PRO A 21 -2.84 -5.88 0.08
N ASN A 22 -1.76 -6.44 0.64
CA ASN A 22 -1.37 -6.18 2.03
C ASN A 22 -1.02 -4.70 2.24
N VAL A 23 -0.23 -4.14 1.32
CA VAL A 23 0.12 -2.70 1.34
C VAL A 23 -1.13 -1.85 1.19
N TRP A 24 -2.04 -2.22 0.29
CA TRP A 24 -3.30 -1.49 0.09
C TRP A 24 -4.18 -1.52 1.35
N TYR A 25 -4.33 -2.66 2.01
CA TYR A 25 -5.12 -2.80 3.24
C TYR A 25 -4.53 -2.04 4.44
N ALA A 26 -3.21 -1.86 4.48
CA ALA A 26 -2.52 -1.07 5.50
C ALA A 26 -2.70 0.44 5.34
N LEU A 27 -3.25 0.92 4.20
CA LEU A 27 -3.49 2.35 4.00
C LEU A 27 -4.74 2.84 4.73
N PRO A 28 -4.74 4.09 5.24
CA PRO A 28 -5.93 4.74 5.77
C PRO A 28 -7.09 4.72 4.78
N ILE A 29 -8.31 4.69 5.32
CA ILE A 29 -9.53 4.65 4.51
C ILE A 29 -9.67 5.87 3.58
N GLU A 30 -9.32 7.06 4.08
CA GLU A 30 -9.34 8.32 3.34
C GLU A 30 -8.46 8.25 2.07
N LEU A 31 -7.32 7.59 2.20
CA LEU A 31 -6.39 7.35 1.09
C LEU A 31 -6.98 6.40 0.06
N ARG A 32 -7.63 5.32 0.50
CA ARG A 32 -8.26 4.36 -0.40
C ARG A 32 -9.51 4.91 -1.11
N GLN A 33 -10.17 5.91 -0.50
CA GLN A 33 -11.38 6.55 -1.02
C GLN A 33 -11.12 7.85 -1.78
N SER A 34 -9.86 8.19 -2.06
CA SER A 34 -9.53 9.40 -2.80
C SER A 34 -10.21 9.45 -4.18
N GLU A 35 -10.78 10.60 -4.53
CA GLU A 35 -11.61 10.78 -5.73
C GLU A 35 -10.81 10.79 -7.04
N SER A 36 -9.50 11.04 -6.97
CA SER A 36 -8.63 11.08 -8.15
C SER A 36 -7.24 10.52 -7.87
N LEU A 37 -6.58 10.00 -8.90
CA LEU A 37 -5.22 9.48 -8.81
C LEU A 37 -4.20 10.55 -8.38
N ASN A 38 -4.40 11.81 -8.76
CA ASN A 38 -3.52 12.90 -8.35
C ASN A 38 -3.69 13.20 -6.86
N HIS A 39 -4.93 13.23 -6.37
CA HIS A 39 -5.22 13.40 -4.95
C HIS A 39 -4.67 12.23 -4.13
N PHE A 40 -4.87 10.99 -4.60
CA PHE A 40 -4.28 9.79 -4.02
C PHE A 40 -2.77 9.92 -3.81
N LYS A 41 -2.03 10.25 -4.88
CA LYS A 41 -0.57 10.39 -4.84
C LYS A 41 -0.11 11.43 -3.84
N SER A 42 -0.77 12.58 -3.80
CA SER A 42 -0.47 13.66 -2.84
C SER A 42 -0.68 13.20 -1.39
N LEU A 43 -1.83 12.61 -1.09
CA LEU A 43 -2.12 12.07 0.25
C LEU A 43 -1.14 10.97 0.65
N LEU A 44 -0.75 10.11 -0.30
CA LEU A 44 0.11 8.96 -0.03
C LEU A 44 1.50 9.43 0.40
N LYS A 45 2.04 10.42 -0.33
CA LYS A 45 3.29 11.07 0.02
C LYS A 45 3.23 11.71 1.40
N THR A 46 2.17 12.47 1.70
CA THR A 46 1.99 13.11 3.01
C THR A 46 1.90 12.09 4.14
N HIS A 47 1.15 10.99 3.94
CA HIS A 47 0.99 9.94 4.95
C HIS A 47 2.32 9.25 5.30
N PHE A 48 3.09 8.82 4.29
CA PHE A 48 4.39 8.21 4.55
C PHE A 48 5.42 9.20 5.11
N PHE A 49 5.38 10.46 4.66
CA PHE A 49 6.25 11.49 5.24
C PHE A 49 5.96 11.68 6.73
N LYS A 50 4.69 11.76 7.13
CA LYS A 50 4.32 11.81 8.54
C LYS A 50 4.83 10.57 9.27
N LEU A 51 4.50 9.38 8.79
CA LEU A 51 4.88 8.12 9.42
C LEU A 51 6.40 7.99 9.68
N THR A 52 7.24 8.51 8.78
CA THR A 52 8.70 8.40 8.89
C THR A 52 9.35 9.56 9.64
N PHE A 53 8.76 10.76 9.62
CA PHE A 53 9.43 12.00 10.06
C PHE A 53 8.66 12.81 11.13
N THR A 54 7.52 12.35 11.63
CA THR A 54 6.93 12.95 12.84
C THR A 54 7.57 12.34 14.08
N CYS A 55 8.30 13.16 14.84
CA CYS A 55 8.74 12.88 16.21
C CYS A 55 7.57 12.80 17.19
#